data_AF-A0A8R7P118-F1
#
_entry.id   AF-A0A8R7P118-F1
#
_cell.length_a   1.000
_cell.length_b   1.000
_cell.length_c   1.000
_cell.angle_alpha   90.00
_cell.angle_beta   90.00
_cell.angle_gamma   90.00
#
_symmetry.space_group_name_H-M   'P 1'
#
loop_
_entity.id
_entity.type
_entity.pdbx_description
1 polymer ?
#
loop_
_entity_poly.entity_id
_entity_poly.type
_entity_poly.pdbx_seq_one_letter_code
_entity_poly.pdbx_strand_id
1 'polypeptide(L)'
;MEAEDDQPAAGYRHGPPWVFKGSALYQLHLVKAATARAFVPKELRLVEAFGYTLGGMFLARYHDSPAGQFDELVVIAGIVWNPPTSCA
;
A
#
# COMPACT_ATOMS: atom_id res chain seq x y z
N MET A 1 21.64 -13.80 -17.52
CA MET A 1 20.67 -13.89 -16.41
C MET A 1 21.43 -14.52 -15.27
N GLU A 2 22.07 -13.68 -14.46
CA GLU A 2 22.82 -14.16 -13.29
C GLU A 2 21.79 -14.69 -12.29
N ALA A 3 22.06 -15.88 -11.74
CA ALA A 3 21.21 -16.50 -10.74
C ALA A 3 21.22 -15.60 -9.50
N GLU A 4 20.07 -15.01 -9.16
CA GLU A 4 19.88 -14.38 -7.85
C GLU A 4 20.11 -15.45 -6.79
N ASP A 5 21.07 -15.18 -5.91
CA ASP A 5 21.48 -16.03 -4.81
C ASP A 5 20.25 -16.36 -3.95
N ASP A 6 19.93 -17.64 -3.80
CA ASP A 6 18.74 -18.18 -3.11
C ASP A 6 18.91 -18.08 -1.58
N GLN A 7 19.34 -16.92 -1.11
CA GLN A 7 19.60 -16.67 0.30
C GLN A 7 18.25 -16.50 1.00
N PRO A 8 17.94 -17.32 2.02
CA PRO A 8 16.64 -17.28 2.66
C PRO A 8 16.41 -15.91 3.28
N ALA A 9 15.21 -15.37 3.07
CA ALA A 9 14.80 -14.09 3.63
C ALA A 9 15.09 -14.03 5.13
N ALA A 10 15.83 -13.00 5.55
CA ALA A 10 16.36 -12.86 6.91
C ALA A 10 15.26 -12.72 7.99
N GLY A 11 13.98 -12.66 7.59
CA GLY A 11 12.86 -12.45 8.49
C GLY A 11 12.80 -11.01 9.01
N TYR A 12 11.75 -10.69 9.77
CA TYR A 12 11.60 -9.37 10.40
C TYR A 12 12.61 -9.10 11.54
N ARG A 13 13.44 -10.09 11.92
CA ARG A 13 14.31 -10.06 13.10
C ARG A 13 15.46 -9.05 13.00
N HIS A 14 15.91 -8.73 11.79
CA HIS A 14 17.03 -7.80 11.59
C HIS A 14 16.64 -6.32 11.73
N GLY A 15 15.35 -6.03 11.95
CA GLY A 15 14.84 -4.67 12.03
C GLY A 15 14.84 -3.95 10.67
N PRO A 16 14.31 -2.71 10.62
CA PRO A 16 14.29 -1.92 9.40
C PRO A 16 15.70 -1.44 8.99
N PRO A 17 15.94 -1.19 7.69
CA PRO A 17 14.96 -1.20 6.59
C PRO A 17 14.68 -2.62 6.07
N TRP A 18 13.38 -2.94 5.96
CA TRP A 18 12.93 -4.16 5.29
C TRP A 18 12.81 -3.92 3.79
N VAL A 19 13.34 -4.86 3.00
CA VAL A 19 13.32 -4.78 1.55
C VAL A 19 12.31 -5.77 1.01
N PHE A 20 11.44 -5.29 0.12
CA PHE A 20 10.46 -6.08 -0.60
C PHE A 20 10.74 -5.93 -2.10
N LYS A 21 10.95 -7.04 -2.82
CA LYS A 21 11.14 -7.04 -4.27
C LYS A 21 10.06 -7.86 -4.96
N GLY A 22 9.54 -7.32 -6.04
CA GLY A 22 8.37 -7.87 -6.70
C GLY A 22 7.92 -7.04 -7.90
N SER A 23 6.77 -7.46 -8.45
CA SER A 23 6.02 -6.67 -9.42
C SER A 23 4.65 -6.34 -8.84
N ALA A 24 4.07 -5.21 -9.26
CA ALA A 24 2.77 -4.77 -8.78
C ALA A 24 1.91 -4.20 -9.90
N LEU A 25 0.61 -4.47 -9.84
CA LEU A 25 -0.42 -3.87 -10.66
C LEU A 25 -1.24 -2.91 -9.80
N TYR A 26 -1.23 -1.62 -10.15
CA TYR A 26 -2.04 -0.60 -9.49
C TYR A 26 -3.28 -0.30 -10.34
N GLN A 27 -4.44 -0.28 -9.68
CA GLN A 27 -5.68 0.18 -10.30
C GLN A 27 -6.32 1.23 -9.40
N LEU A 28 -6.31 2.48 -9.88
CA LEU A 28 -6.91 3.61 -9.18
C LEU A 28 -8.40 3.71 -9.49
N HIS A 29 -9.21 3.97 -8.47
CA HIS A 29 -10.67 4.12 -8.58
C HIS A 29 -11.17 5.39 -7.91
N LEU A 30 -12.24 5.96 -8.46
CA LEU A 30 -13.03 6.94 -7.72
C LEU A 30 -13.98 6.20 -6.77
N VAL A 31 -13.77 6.40 -5.48
CA VAL A 31 -14.57 5.80 -4.41
C VAL A 31 -15.49 6.88 -3.84
N LYS A 32 -16.77 6.57 -3.64
CA LYS A 32 -17.70 7.50 -2.99
C LYS A 32 -17.18 7.87 -1.61
N ALA A 33 -17.08 9.16 -1.32
CA ALA A 33 -16.54 9.66 -0.06
C ALA A 33 -17.28 9.11 1.16
N ALA A 34 -18.61 9.01 1.08
CA ALA A 34 -19.43 8.42 2.13
C ALA A 34 -19.05 6.95 2.44
N THR A 35 -18.71 6.17 1.40
CA THR A 35 -18.25 4.78 1.56
C THR A 35 -16.84 4.73 2.11
N ALA A 36 -15.92 5.50 1.54
CA ALA A 36 -14.53 5.58 2.00
C ALA A 36 -14.45 6.01 3.47
N ARG A 37 -15.37 6.87 3.92
CA ARG A 37 -15.34 7.42 5.28
C ARG A 37 -15.49 6.36 6.36
N ALA A 38 -16.20 5.26 6.09
CA ALA A 38 -16.37 4.17 7.04
C ALA A 38 -15.07 3.45 7.41
N PHE A 39 -14.04 3.52 6.56
CA PHE A 39 -12.77 2.80 6.71
C PHE A 39 -11.59 3.69 7.13
N VAL A 40 -11.82 4.99 7.27
CA VAL A 40 -10.76 5.95 7.57
C VAL A 40 -10.98 6.55 8.96
N PRO A 41 -9.93 6.66 9.80
CA PRO A 41 -10.01 7.30 11.10
C PRO A 41 -10.63 8.70 11.04
N LYS A 42 -11.45 9.05 12.04
CA LYS A 42 -12.26 10.28 12.03
C LYS A 42 -11.40 11.54 12.13
N GLU A 43 -10.24 11.44 12.76
CA GLU A 43 -9.23 12.47 12.92
C GLU A 43 -8.49 12.82 11.62
N LEU A 44 -8.50 11.92 10.64
CA LEU A 44 -7.85 12.14 9.35
C LEU A 44 -8.83 12.73 8.34
N ARG A 45 -8.50 13.91 7.82
CA ARG A 45 -9.31 14.57 6.79
C ARG A 45 -9.20 13.80 5.47
N LEU A 46 -10.33 13.37 4.92
CA LEU A 46 -10.38 12.75 3.59
C LEU A 46 -10.11 13.81 2.52
N VAL A 47 -9.28 13.46 1.54
CA VAL A 47 -9.13 14.25 0.32
C VAL A 47 -10.25 13.82 -0.63
N GLU A 48 -11.21 14.71 -0.85
CA GLU A 48 -12.39 14.44 -1.68
C GLU A 48 -12.67 15.60 -2.65
N ALA A 49 -13.23 15.25 -3.81
CA ALA A 49 -13.74 16.19 -4.80
C ALA A 49 -15.05 15.61 -5.38
N PHE A 50 -16.08 16.46 -5.49
CA PHE A 50 -17.40 16.07 -6.02
C PHE A 50 -18.05 14.86 -5.33
N GLY A 51 -17.78 14.64 -4.04
CA GLY A 51 -18.30 13.50 -3.28
C GLY A 51 -17.56 12.17 -3.52
N TYR A 52 -16.39 12.22 -4.15
CA TYR A 52 -15.52 11.06 -4.37
C TYR A 52 -14.10 11.33 -3.84
N THR A 53 -13.40 10.27 -3.48
CA THR A 53 -11.97 10.28 -3.16
C THR A 53 -11.24 9.33 -4.11
N LEU A 54 -9.93 9.50 -4.24
CA LEU A 54 -9.09 8.56 -4.98
C LEU A 54 -8.74 7.39 -4.06
N GLY A 55 -9.22 6.20 -4.41
CA GLY A 55 -8.84 4.94 -3.78
C GLY A 55 -8.38 3.97 -4.85
N GLY A 56 -8.57 2.68 -4.59
CA GLY A 56 -8.30 1.64 -5.58
C GLY A 56 -7.84 0.34 -4.95
N MET A 57 -7.06 -0.42 -5.71
CA MET A 57 -6.37 -1.60 -5.21
C MET A 57 -5.00 -1.73 -5.85
N PHE A 58 -4.10 -2.44 -5.19
CA PHE A 58 -2.92 -2.99 -5.85
C PHE A 58 -2.79 -4.47 -5.56
N LEU A 59 -2.35 -5.20 -6.59
CA LEU A 59 -1.97 -6.60 -6.51
C LEU A 59 -0.47 -6.69 -6.70
N ALA A 60 0.25 -7.19 -5.70
CA ALA A 60 1.70 -7.37 -5.74
C ALA A 60 2.06 -8.85 -5.69
N ARG A 61 3.13 -9.21 -6.39
CA ARG A 61 3.79 -10.50 -6.28
C ARG A 61 5.22 -10.28 -5.79
N TYR A 62 5.48 -10.68 -4.56
CA TYR A 62 6.80 -10.59 -3.95
C TYR A 62 7.56 -11.90 -4.10
N HIS A 63 8.74 -11.84 -4.71
CA HIS A 63 9.69 -12.96 -4.78
C HIS A 63 10.80 -12.86 -3.73
N ASP A 64 10.93 -11.70 -3.08
CA ASP A 64 11.86 -11.49 -1.96
C ASP A 64 11.23 -10.51 -0.96
N SER A 65 11.10 -10.93 0.30
CA SER A 65 10.59 -10.11 1.40
C SER A 65 10.94 -10.73 2.75
N PRO A 66 10.87 -9.99 3.87
CA PRO A 66 11.05 -10.57 5.21
C PRO A 66 10.01 -11.65 5.58
N ALA A 67 8.88 -11.73 4.88
CA ALA A 67 7.86 -12.76 5.08
C ALA A 67 8.04 -13.98 4.14
N GLY A 68 9.09 -13.98 3.30
CA GLY A 68 9.26 -14.92 2.19
C GLY A 68 8.49 -14.48 0.95
N GLN A 69 8.22 -15.42 0.05
CA GLN A 69 7.47 -15.15 -1.19
C GLN A 69 5.96 -15.16 -0.91
N PHE A 70 5.24 -14.16 -1.41
CA PHE A 70 3.79 -14.10 -1.28
C PHE A 70 3.17 -13.16 -2.32
N ASP A 71 1.89 -13.40 -2.62
CA ASP A 71 1.03 -12.49 -3.38
C ASP A 71 0.23 -11.63 -2.38
N GLU A 72 0.17 -10.31 -2.59
CA GLU A 72 -0.53 -9.35 -1.74
C GLU A 72 -1.62 -8.62 -2.52
N LEU A 73 -2.84 -8.59 -1.98
CA LEU A 73 -3.92 -7.73 -2.46
C LEU A 73 -4.26 -6.69 -1.40
N VAL A 74 -4.10 -5.41 -1.75
CA VAL A 74 -4.47 -4.30 -0.86
C VAL A 74 -5.58 -3.49 -1.51
N VAL A 75 -6.63 -3.20 -0.72
CA VAL A 75 -7.72 -2.30 -1.10
C VAL A 75 -7.53 -0.98 -0.35
N ILE A 76 -7.44 0.12 -1.10
CA ILE A 76 -7.19 1.47 -0.59
C ILE A 76 -8.52 2.23 -0.62
N ALA A 77 -9.04 2.59 0.56
CA ALA A 77 -10.33 3.25 0.68
C ALA A 77 -10.34 4.69 0.15
N GLY A 78 -9.24 5.44 0.34
CA GLY A 78 -9.15 6.84 -0.07
C GLY A 78 -7.84 7.50 0.37
N ILE A 79 -7.54 8.68 -0.19
CA ILE A 79 -6.41 9.52 0.21
C ILE A 79 -6.81 10.38 1.41
N VAL A 80 -5.90 10.51 2.37
CA VAL A 80 -6.08 11.32 3.57
C VAL A 80 -5.00 12.38 3.70
N TRP A 81 -5.33 13.46 4.38
CA TRP A 81 -4.41 14.51 4.76
C TRP A 81 -3.82 14.24 6.16
N ASN A 82 -2.50 14.20 6.27
CA ASN A 82 -1.78 13.99 7.53
C ASN A 82 -0.71 15.10 7.75
N PRO A 83 -1.07 16.25 8.35
CA PRO A 83 -0.11 17.30 8.63
C PRO A 83 0.87 16.88 9.74
N PRO A 84 2.16 17.30 9.71
CA PRO A 84 2.82 18.13 8.68
C PRO A 84 3.39 17.32 7.50
N THR A 85 3.27 15.99 7.49
CA THR A 85 3.86 15.12 6.46
C THR A 85 3.24 15.27 5.08
N SER A 86 1.98 15.69 5.01
CA SER A 86 1.32 16.05 3.76
C SER A 86 1.59 17.53 3.44
N CYS A 87 2.18 17.80 2.27
CA CYS A 87 2.36 19.14 1.72
C CYS A 87 1.27 19.43 0.68
N ALA A 88 0.78 20.66 0.68
CA ALA A 88 -0.24 21.21 -0.22
C ALA A 88 0.38 22.46 -0.81
#